data_AF-A0A806TYR3-F1
#
_entry.id   AF-A0A806TYR3-F1
#
_cell.length_a   1.000
_cell.length_b   1.000
_cell.length_c   1.000
_cell.angle_alpha   90.00
_cell.angle_beta   90.00
_cell.angle_gamma   90.00
#
_symmetry.space_group_name_H-M   'P 1'
#
loop_
_entity.id
_entity.type
_entity.pdbx_description
1 polymer ?
#
loop_
_entity_poly.entity_id
_entity_poly.type
_entity_poly.pdbx_seq_one_letter_code
_entity_poly.pdbx_strand_id
1 'polypeptide(L)'
;MYEFYQALNKCYNTLQGIATFINYETSLQIEFEFNNLGQVVIQGYYREKPYLENVLQFEIESDQSFILATLNELKTFLSQYGDIS
;
A
#
# COMPACT_ATOMS: atom_id res chain seq x y z
N MET A 1 -7.91 -3.00 5.72
CA MET A 1 -6.96 -3.97 5.12
C MET A 1 -7.52 -4.63 3.87
N TYR A 2 -8.71 -5.24 3.91
CA TYR A 2 -9.34 -5.84 2.73
C TYR A 2 -9.52 -4.86 1.56
N GLU A 3 -10.02 -3.65 1.84
CA GLU A 3 -10.17 -2.59 0.83
C GLU A 3 -8.84 -2.18 0.20
N PHE A 4 -7.78 -2.08 1.01
CA PHE A 4 -6.43 -1.80 0.51
C PHE A 4 -5.93 -2.92 -0.42
N TYR A 5 -6.10 -4.18 -0.04
CA TYR A 5 -5.77 -5.31 -0.91
C TYR A 5 -6.54 -5.26 -2.23
N GLN A 6 -7.85 -4.97 -2.20
CA GLN A 6 -8.65 -4.86 -3.41
C GLN A 6 -8.17 -3.71 -4.32
N ALA A 7 -7.87 -2.55 -3.74
CA ALA A 7 -7.32 -1.40 -4.47
C ALA A 7 -5.94 -1.72 -5.08
N LEU A 8 -5.03 -2.30 -4.30
CA LEU A 8 -3.70 -2.67 -4.76
C LEU A 8 -3.75 -3.74 -5.86
N ASN A 9 -4.59 -4.77 -5.68
CA ASN A 9 -4.79 -5.82 -6.67
C ASN A 9 -5.38 -5.25 -7.97
N LYS A 10 -6.31 -4.30 -7.87
CA LYS A 10 -6.83 -3.60 -9.06
C LYS A 10 -5.71 -2.86 -9.78
N CYS A 11 -4.92 -2.04 -9.06
CA CYS A 11 -3.82 -1.27 -9.66
C CYS A 11 -2.78 -2.18 -10.32
N TYR A 12 -2.43 -3.29 -9.66
CA TYR A 12 -1.55 -4.32 -10.21
C TYR A 12 -2.10 -4.89 -11.52
N ASN A 13 -3.37 -5.28 -11.58
CA ASN A 13 -3.93 -5.89 -12.79
C ASN A 13 -4.15 -4.88 -13.94
N THR A 14 -4.36 -3.60 -13.62
CA THR A 14 -4.61 -2.55 -14.63
C THR A 14 -3.38 -1.76 -15.02
N LEU A 15 -2.24 -1.93 -14.32
CA LEU A 15 -1.03 -1.12 -14.49
C LEU A 15 -1.30 0.39 -14.37
N GLN A 16 -2.22 0.78 -13.50
CA GLN A 16 -2.58 2.18 -13.33
C GLN A 16 -3.35 2.40 -12.03
N GLY A 17 -3.27 3.62 -11.51
CA GLY A 17 -4.05 4.07 -10.37
C GLY A 17 -3.25 4.09 -9.08
N ILE A 18 -3.95 4.45 -8.01
CA ILE A 18 -3.35 4.67 -6.68
C ILE A 18 -4.06 3.76 -5.68
N ALA A 19 -3.26 3.05 -4.88
CA ALA A 19 -3.72 2.28 -3.73
C ALA A 19 -3.11 2.85 -2.44
N THR A 20 -3.96 3.35 -1.53
CA THR A 20 -3.51 3.99 -0.29
C THR A 20 -3.89 3.13 0.91
N PHE A 21 -2.91 2.89 1.79
CA PHE A 21 -3.08 2.33 3.11
C PHE A 21 -2.85 3.42 4.16
N ILE A 22 -3.79 3.55 5.10
CA ILE A 22 -3.64 4.39 6.30
C ILE A 22 -3.98 3.51 7.50
N ASN A 23 -3.14 3.52 8.52
CA ASN A 23 -3.42 2.81 9.76
C ASN A 23 -4.44 3.58 10.63
N TYR A 24 -5.06 2.89 11.59
CA TYR A 24 -6.12 3.47 12.42
C TYR A 24 -5.69 4.74 13.16
N GLU A 25 -4.45 4.78 13.65
CA GLU A 25 -3.89 5.93 14.38
C GLU A 25 -3.46 7.08 13.46
N THR A 26 -3.56 6.91 12.14
CA THR A 26 -3.08 7.86 11.11
C THR A 26 -1.59 8.22 11.23
N SER A 27 -0.83 7.41 11.96
CA SER A 27 0.61 7.54 12.17
C SER A 27 1.43 6.99 11.00
N LEU A 28 0.82 6.18 10.12
CA LEU A 28 1.45 5.65 8.92
C LEU A 28 0.49 5.73 7.73
N GLN A 29 0.96 6.36 6.66
CA GLN A 29 0.36 6.28 5.33
C GLN A 29 1.37 5.67 4.36
N ILE A 30 0.90 4.75 3.52
CA ILE A 30 1.66 4.22 2.39
C ILE A 30 0.76 4.31 1.16
N GLU A 31 1.30 4.81 0.07
CA GLU A 31 0.63 4.97 -1.21
C GLU A 31 1.45 4.25 -2.29
N PHE A 32 0.77 3.47 -3.11
CA PHE A 32 1.33 2.82 -4.28
C PHE A 32 0.72 3.46 -5.52
N GLU A 33 1.54 4.19 -6.28
CA GLU A 33 1.15 4.80 -7.54
C GLU A 33 1.71 3.97 -8.70
N PHE A 34 0.81 3.41 -9.50
CA PHE A 34 1.15 2.65 -10.70
C PHE A 34 1.04 3.53 -11.92
N ASN A 35 1.98 3.38 -12.85
CA ASN A 35 1.86 3.93 -14.19
C ASN A 35 1.76 2.84 -15.27
N ASN A 36 1.36 3.28 -16.47
CA ASN A 36 1.07 2.42 -17.61
C ASN A 36 2.30 1.68 -18.18
N LEU A 37 3.49 1.92 -17.63
CA LEU A 37 4.75 1.28 -18.01
C LEU A 37 5.19 0.20 -17.00
N GLY A 38 4.37 -0.06 -15.97
CA GLY A 38 4.67 -1.03 -14.92
C GLY A 38 5.63 -0.53 -13.85
N GLN A 39 5.96 0.76 -13.85
CA GLN A 39 6.67 1.38 -12.74
C GLN A 39 5.69 1.61 -11.59
N VAL A 40 6.21 1.50 -10.37
CA VAL A 40 5.45 1.71 -9.14
C VAL A 40 6.25 2.65 -8.25
N VAL A 41 5.66 3.78 -7.88
CA VAL A 41 6.21 4.67 -6.86
C VAL A 41 5.50 4.36 -5.55
N ILE A 42 6.26 4.01 -4.53
CA ILE A 42 5.74 3.75 -3.18
C ILE A 42 6.16 4.90 -2.29
N GLN A 43 5.21 5.68 -1.83
CA GLN A 43 5.49 6.88 -1.05
C GLN A 43 4.60 6.99 0.17
N GLY A 44 4.97 7.84 1.11
CA GLY A 44 4.13 8.06 2.27
C GLY A 44 4.84 8.74 3.40
N TYR A 45 4.28 8.56 4.59
CA TYR A 45 4.81 9.17 5.79
C TYR A 45 4.62 8.30 7.02
N TYR A 46 5.51 8.50 7.99
CA TYR A 46 5.40 7.99 9.34
C TYR A 46 5.51 9.12 10.37
N ARG A 47 4.72 9.03 11.44
CA ARG A 47 4.73 9.92 12.60
C ARG A 47 4.71 9.08 13.87
N GLU A 48 5.76 9.15 14.67
CA GLU A 48 5.81 8.45 15.96
C GLU A 48 4.75 8.97 16.94
N LYS A 49 4.50 10.29 16.91
CA LYS A 49 3.53 10.97 17.77
C LYS A 49 2.65 11.86 16.88
N PRO A 50 1.37 11.50 16.65
CA PRO A 50 0.49 12.25 15.74
C PRO A 50 0.29 13.72 16.10
N TYR A 51 0.47 14.06 17.39
CA TYR A 51 0.35 15.42 17.94
C TYR A 51 1.65 16.25 17.84
N LEU A 52 2.75 15.66 17.35
CA LEU A 52 4.00 16.37 17.08
C LEU A 52 4.18 16.54 15.57
N GLU A 53 4.81 17.64 15.17
CA GLU A 53 5.04 17.97 13.75
C GLU A 53 6.19 17.16 13.11
N ASN A 54 6.84 16.27 13.85
CA ASN A 54 7.92 15.46 13.30
C ASN A 54 7.35 14.35 12.42
N VAL A 55 7.59 14.47 11.11
CA VAL A 55 7.12 13.55 10.09
C VAL A 55 8.32 13.02 9.29
N LEU A 56 8.47 11.71 9.25
CA LEU A 56 9.36 11.05 8.30
C LEU A 56 8.59 10.83 6.99
N GLN A 57 9.02 11.47 5.91
CA GLN A 57 8.52 11.20 4.57
C GLN A 57 9.46 10.22 3.88
N PHE A 58 8.91 9.32 3.05
CA PHE A 58 9.69 8.36 2.28
C PHE A 58 9.10 8.18 0.88
N GLU A 59 9.97 7.77 -0.03
CA GLU A 59 9.65 7.40 -1.41
C GLU A 59 10.58 6.24 -1.82
N ILE A 60 10.03 5.27 -2.54
CA ILE A 60 10.73 4.09 -3.06
C ILE A 60 10.27 3.89 -4.50
N GLU A 61 11.22 3.95 -5.43
CA GLU A 61 10.98 3.56 -6.83
C GLU A 61 11.05 2.04 -6.96
N SER A 62 10.07 1.44 -7.64
CA SER A 62 9.95 0.01 -7.84
C SER A 62 9.28 -0.31 -9.19
N ASP A 63 9.03 -1.60 -9.43
CA ASP A 63 8.24 -2.07 -10.57
C ASP A 63 7.20 -3.11 -10.13
N GLN A 64 6.25 -3.39 -11.02
CA GLN A 64 5.12 -4.27 -10.78
C GLN A 64 5.55 -5.67 -10.30
N SER A 65 6.71 -6.18 -10.74
CA SER A 65 7.14 -7.55 -10.42
C SER A 65 7.34 -7.75 -8.92
N PHE A 66 7.75 -6.71 -8.20
CA PHE A 66 7.94 -6.74 -6.74
C PHE A 66 6.62 -6.70 -5.96
N ILE A 67 5.54 -6.20 -6.56
CA ILE A 67 4.24 -6.07 -5.87
C ILE A 67 3.51 -7.41 -5.74
N LEU A 68 3.79 -8.37 -6.62
CA LEU A 68 3.15 -9.69 -6.59
C LEU A 68 3.39 -10.42 -5.26
N ALA A 69 4.60 -10.33 -4.71
CA ALA A 69 4.93 -10.92 -3.41
C ALA A 69 4.07 -10.31 -2.29
N THR A 70 3.98 -8.98 -2.23
CA THR A 70 3.15 -8.25 -1.27
C THR A 70 1.67 -8.62 -1.39
N LEU A 71 1.13 -8.75 -2.62
CA LEU A 71 -0.26 -9.17 -2.83
C LEU A 71 -0.53 -10.58 -2.30
N ASN A 72 0.40 -11.51 -2.51
CA ASN A 72 0.27 -12.88 -2.00
C ASN A 72 0.29 -12.91 -0.47
N GLU A 73 1.20 -12.17 0.16
CA GLU A 73 1.30 -12.06 1.61
C GLU A 73 0.04 -11.42 2.22
N LEU A 74 -0.47 -10.34 1.62
CA LEU A 74 -1.71 -9.69 2.03
C LEU A 74 -2.91 -10.63 1.90
N LYS A 75 -2.97 -11.44 0.83
CA LYS A 75 -4.03 -12.43 0.64
C LYS A 75 -3.98 -13.51 1.74
N THR A 76 -2.79 -14.00 2.07
CA THR A 76 -2.60 -14.97 3.16
C THR A 76 -2.99 -14.36 4.51
N PHE A 77 -2.54 -13.14 4.81
CA PHE A 77 -2.92 -12.41 6.02
C PHE A 77 -4.45 -12.26 6.13
N LEU A 78 -5.09 -11.83 5.05
CA LEU A 78 -6.55 -11.68 5.01
C LEU A 78 -7.25 -13.02 5.18
N SER A 79 -6.75 -14.13 4.64
CA SER A 79 -7.38 -15.44 4.84
C SER A 79 -7.33 -15.95 6.27
N GLN A 80 -6.37 -15.45 7.07
CA GLN A 80 -6.18 -15.86 8.46
C GLN A 80 -6.90 -14.94 9.45
N TYR A 81 -6.97 -13.64 9.14
CA TYR A 81 -7.39 -12.61 10.08
C TYR A 81 -8.51 -11.71 9.58
N GLY A 82 -8.79 -11.70 8.27
CA GLY A 82 -9.96 -11.07 7.69
C GLY A 82 -11.04 -12.12 7.53
N ASP A 83 -12.25 -11.87 8.01
CA ASP A 83 -13.41 -12.65 7.56
C ASP A 83 -13.58 -12.40 6.05
N ILE A 84 -12.96 -13.25 5.23
CA ILE A 84 -13.25 -13.33 3.80
C ILE A 84 -14.49 -14.23 3.67
N SER A 85 -15.65 -13.67 4.04
CA SER A 85 -16.96 -14.26 3.73
C SER A 85 -17.38 -13.90 2.31
#